data_AF-A0A103Y8L9-F1
#
_entry.id   AF-A0A103Y8L9-F1
#
_cell.length_a   1.000
_cell.length_b   1.000
_cell.length_c   1.000
_cell.angle_alpha   90.00
_cell.angle_beta   90.00
_cell.angle_gamma   90.00
#
_symmetry.space_group_name_H-M   'P 1'
#
loop_
_entity.id
_entity.type
_entity.pdbx_description
1 polymer ?
#
loop_
_entity_poly.entity_id
_entity_poly.type
_entity_poly.pdbx_seq_one_letter_code
_entity_poly.pdbx_strand_id
1 'polypeptide(L)'
;MPKPISRWANKPQPISAFSTLELDGTLSKTLIHTYASYSYTEIAAISLRDRSRKRLRQWFFHLGLLKCPVICVVVTGAYTYVSELWRKKQSDVMRFMQRVRCWEYRQLPSIVRVTHPTRPDKARRMGYKAKQGYVIYRVRVRRGGRKRPVPKGIVYGKPTNQGVTQLKFQRSKRSVAEERAGRKLGGLKVLNSYWLNEDSTYKYFEVILVDPAHAAIRNDPRINWICNPVHKHRELRGLTSAGKKYRGLRGKGHLNHKARPSRRATWKRNNTLSLRRYR
;
A
#
# COMPACT_ATOMS: atom_id res chain seq x y z
N MET A 1 -39.15 -18.57 34.19
CA MET A 1 -38.02 -19.53 34.17
C MET A 1 -36.77 -18.86 33.62
N PRO A 2 -35.78 -18.56 34.47
CA PRO A 2 -34.52 -17.95 34.04
C PRO A 2 -33.56 -19.03 33.52
N LYS A 3 -32.87 -18.75 32.40
CA LYS A 3 -31.83 -19.64 31.83
C LYS A 3 -30.52 -19.47 32.61
N PRO A 4 -29.78 -20.56 32.89
CA PRO A 4 -28.58 -20.51 33.71
C PRO A 4 -27.34 -20.04 32.94
N ILE A 5 -26.42 -19.51 33.74
CA ILE A 5 -25.17 -18.84 33.43
C ILE A 5 -24.03 -19.87 33.23
N SER A 6 -23.22 -19.60 32.19
CA SER A 6 -21.83 -19.99 31.90
C SER A 6 -21.23 -21.30 32.45
N ARG A 7 -20.71 -22.12 31.52
CA ARG A 7 -19.64 -23.10 31.79
C ARG A 7 -18.70 -23.22 30.59
N TRP A 8 -17.67 -22.38 30.51
CA TRP A 8 -16.49 -22.63 29.68
C TRP A 8 -15.24 -22.37 30.51
N ALA A 9 -14.54 -23.46 30.80
CA ALA A 9 -13.34 -23.52 31.59
C ALA A 9 -12.11 -23.01 30.81
N ASN A 10 -11.24 -22.33 31.55
CA ASN A 10 -9.77 -22.37 31.51
C ASN A 10 -9.05 -22.27 30.15
N LYS A 11 -8.59 -21.05 29.82
CA LYS A 11 -7.33 -20.84 29.08
C LYS A 11 -6.28 -20.29 30.06
N PRO A 12 -5.05 -20.81 30.10
CA PRO A 12 -4.00 -20.30 30.97
C PRO A 12 -3.56 -18.90 30.52
N GLN A 13 -3.46 -17.98 31.48
CA GLN A 13 -2.88 -16.65 31.34
C GLN A 13 -1.34 -16.73 31.39
N PRO A 14 -0.58 -15.93 30.62
CA PRO A 14 0.84 -15.78 30.84
C PRO A 14 1.10 -14.98 32.13
N ILE A 15 1.78 -15.59 33.08
CA ILE A 15 2.20 -14.98 34.34
C ILE A 15 3.24 -13.91 34.04
N SER A 16 2.93 -12.66 34.40
CA SER A 16 3.90 -11.58 34.56
C SER A 16 4.66 -11.80 35.87
N ALA A 17 5.87 -12.34 35.78
CA ALA A 17 6.84 -12.30 36.89
C ALA A 17 7.71 -11.05 36.71
N PHE A 18 7.32 -9.97 37.38
CA PHE A 18 8.20 -8.86 37.72
C PHE A 18 8.78 -9.21 39.10
N SER A 19 9.96 -9.81 39.13
CA SER A 19 10.74 -9.95 40.36
C SER A 19 11.92 -9.00 40.28
N THR A 20 11.86 -7.98 41.13
CA THR A 20 12.96 -7.12 41.53
C THR A 20 14.13 -7.98 42.00
N LEU A 21 15.25 -7.95 41.26
CA LEU A 21 16.54 -8.38 41.77
C LEU A 21 17.35 -7.12 42.07
N GLU A 22 17.70 -6.98 43.34
CA GLU A 22 18.61 -6.00 43.89
C GLU A 22 19.95 -6.07 43.16
N LEU A 23 20.48 -4.89 42.83
CA LEU A 23 21.79 -4.72 42.21
C LEU A 23 22.84 -4.64 43.32
N ASP A 24 23.50 -5.76 43.63
CA ASP A 24 24.73 -5.74 44.39
C ASP A 24 25.92 -5.39 43.48
N GLY A 25 26.55 -4.27 43.78
CA GLY A 25 27.52 -3.55 42.96
C GLY A 25 28.95 -4.10 42.96
N THR A 26 29.16 -5.38 42.64
CA THR A 26 30.51 -5.98 42.67
C THR A 26 30.88 -6.89 41.49
N LEU A 27 30.26 -6.75 40.32
CA LEU A 27 30.65 -7.51 39.10
C LEU A 27 30.75 -6.67 37.82
N SER A 28 31.17 -5.40 37.92
CA SER A 28 31.31 -4.50 36.76
C SER A 28 32.73 -4.39 36.17
N LYS A 29 33.74 -5.13 36.68
CA LYS A 29 35.15 -4.92 36.25
C LYS A 29 35.84 -6.11 35.59
N THR A 30 35.22 -7.29 35.53
CA THR A 30 35.86 -8.50 34.96
C THR A 30 35.29 -8.95 33.61
N LEU A 31 34.19 -8.35 33.11
CA LEU A 31 33.60 -8.68 31.81
C LEU A 31 33.85 -7.65 30.69
N ILE A 32 34.55 -6.55 31.00
CA ILE A 32 34.87 -5.50 30.01
C ILE A 32 36.24 -5.75 29.34
N HIS A 33 37.07 -6.66 29.88
CA HIS A 33 38.43 -6.92 29.37
C HIS A 33 38.57 -8.12 28.40
N THR A 34 37.50 -8.82 28.05
CA THR A 34 37.56 -9.97 27.11
C THR A 34 36.99 -9.68 25.72
N TYR A 35 36.51 -8.48 25.45
CA TYR A 35 35.96 -8.07 24.14
C TYR A 35 36.78 -6.98 23.42
N ALA A 36 38.06 -6.82 23.77
CA ALA A 36 38.97 -5.88 23.10
C ALA A 36 40.05 -6.56 22.23
N SER A 37 39.91 -7.87 21.96
CA SER A 37 40.94 -8.67 21.27
C SER A 37 40.36 -9.59 20.20
N TYR A 38 39.55 -9.05 19.29
CA TYR A 38 39.34 -9.67 17.97
C TYR A 38 39.54 -8.58 16.91
N SER A 39 40.83 -8.27 16.74
CA SER A 39 41.51 -8.07 15.46
C SER A 39 40.65 -7.67 14.27
N TYR A 40 40.87 -6.43 13.85
CA TYR A 40 41.11 -6.07 12.45
C TYR A 40 41.75 -7.22 11.67
N THR A 41 40.97 -7.89 10.80
CA THR A 41 41.36 -8.46 9.50
C THR A 41 40.20 -9.33 9.02
N GLU A 42 39.38 -8.80 8.12
CA GLU A 42 38.59 -9.51 7.08
C GLU A 42 37.40 -8.62 6.65
N ILE A 43 37.73 -7.49 6.01
CA ILE A 43 36.80 -6.82 5.10
C ILE A 43 37.46 -6.83 3.73
N ALA A 44 37.49 -8.02 3.11
CA ALA A 44 37.90 -8.19 1.73
C ALA A 44 36.81 -8.95 0.97
N ALA A 45 36.16 -8.23 0.06
CA ALA A 45 35.51 -8.70 -1.16
C ALA A 45 34.52 -9.88 -1.08
N ILE A 46 33.21 -9.57 -1.09
CA ILE A 46 32.24 -10.34 -1.88
C ILE A 46 31.37 -9.38 -2.69
N SER A 47 31.95 -8.90 -3.79
CA SER A 47 31.20 -8.49 -4.98
C SER A 47 30.94 -9.73 -5.81
N LEU A 48 29.87 -10.47 -5.54
CA LEU A 48 29.32 -11.40 -6.54
C LEU A 48 27.79 -11.31 -6.57
N ARG A 49 27.37 -10.68 -7.66
CA ARG A 49 26.03 -10.70 -8.22
C ARG A 49 25.74 -12.15 -8.61
N ASP A 50 24.95 -12.90 -7.84
CA ASP A 50 24.52 -14.23 -8.28
C ASP A 50 22.99 -14.43 -8.26
N ARG A 51 22.55 -14.96 -9.40
CA ARG A 51 21.21 -15.11 -9.93
C ARG A 51 20.96 -16.62 -10.10
N SER A 52 21.00 -17.43 -9.05
CA SER A 52 20.52 -18.82 -9.16
C SER A 52 20.30 -19.53 -7.82
N ARG A 53 19.27 -19.14 -7.08
CA ARG A 53 18.64 -20.06 -6.11
C ARG A 53 17.76 -21.06 -6.86
N LYS A 54 18.34 -22.12 -7.45
CA LYS A 54 17.63 -23.34 -7.93
C LYS A 54 18.62 -24.33 -8.58
N ARG A 55 19.57 -24.84 -7.80
CA ARG A 55 20.33 -26.09 -8.04
C ARG A 55 21.42 -26.09 -6.98
N LEU A 56 21.19 -26.80 -5.89
CA LEU A 56 22.17 -27.23 -4.87
C LEU A 56 21.35 -27.85 -3.74
N ARG A 57 20.68 -28.96 -4.08
CA ARG A 57 20.02 -29.89 -3.15
C ARG A 57 20.37 -31.30 -3.61
N GLN A 58 21.64 -31.61 -3.63
CA GLN A 58 22.20 -32.97 -3.70
C GLN A 58 23.70 -32.75 -3.46
N TRP A 59 24.36 -33.63 -2.70
CA TRP A 59 25.72 -33.47 -2.16
C TRP A 59 25.77 -32.62 -0.90
N PHE A 60 25.50 -33.24 0.24
CA PHE A 60 26.25 -33.06 1.50
C PHE A 60 25.66 -34.04 2.52
N PHE A 61 26.06 -35.31 2.40
CA PHE A 61 25.98 -36.30 3.47
C PHE A 61 27.42 -36.79 3.66
N HIS A 62 27.87 -36.88 4.91
CA HIS A 62 29.22 -37.23 5.38
C HIS A 62 30.26 -36.10 5.39
N LEU A 63 30.29 -35.36 6.50
CA LEU A 63 31.49 -35.16 7.33
C LEU A 63 31.09 -34.30 8.53
N GLY A 64 31.26 -34.85 9.72
CA GLY A 64 31.05 -34.16 10.99
C GLY A 64 32.09 -33.05 11.16
N LEU A 65 31.69 -31.83 10.85
CA LEU A 65 32.38 -30.62 11.26
C LEU A 65 31.37 -29.75 12.00
N LEU A 66 31.77 -29.39 13.23
CA LEU A 66 31.08 -28.49 14.13
C LEU A 66 30.54 -27.28 13.36
N LYS A 67 29.21 -27.20 13.31
CA LYS A 67 28.49 -26.05 12.78
C LYS A 67 28.79 -24.87 13.69
N CYS A 68 29.82 -24.09 13.38
CA CYS A 68 29.82 -22.68 13.76
C CYS A 68 28.49 -22.10 13.22
N PRO A 69 27.59 -21.60 14.08
CA PRO A 69 26.46 -20.86 13.58
C PRO A 69 27.06 -19.62 12.96
N VAL A 70 27.22 -19.62 11.64
CA VAL A 70 27.36 -18.39 10.88
C VAL A 70 26.08 -17.63 11.20
N ILE A 71 26.15 -16.74 12.19
CA ILE A 71 25.11 -15.78 12.49
C ILE A 71 25.07 -14.91 11.25
N CYS A 72 24.25 -15.34 10.28
CA CYS A 72 23.97 -14.58 9.10
C CYS A 72 23.17 -13.37 9.60
N VAL A 73 23.87 -12.31 9.99
CA VAL A 73 23.27 -11.01 10.26
C VAL A 73 22.68 -10.58 8.93
N VAL A 74 21.39 -10.84 8.74
CA VAL A 74 20.67 -10.37 7.57
C VAL A 74 20.61 -8.85 7.70
N VAL A 75 21.56 -8.15 7.08
CA VAL A 75 21.56 -6.68 6.99
C VAL A 75 20.36 -6.29 6.14
N THR A 76 19.22 -6.04 6.79
CA THR A 76 18.02 -5.62 6.09
C THR A 76 18.21 -4.19 5.58
N GLY A 77 17.84 -3.92 4.32
CA GLY A 77 18.00 -2.57 3.76
C GLY A 77 17.13 -1.52 4.46
N ALA A 78 17.58 -0.25 4.47
CA ALA A 78 16.91 0.89 5.13
C ALA A 78 15.39 0.99 4.85
N TYR A 79 14.96 0.71 3.62
CA TYR A 79 13.54 0.75 3.22
C TYR A 79 12.67 -0.28 3.94
N THR A 80 13.24 -1.38 4.41
CA THR A 80 12.54 -2.40 5.19
C THR A 80 12.14 -1.83 6.54
N TYR A 81 13.08 -1.19 7.26
CA TYR A 81 12.79 -0.53 8.54
C TYR A 81 11.72 0.56 8.42
N VAL A 82 11.82 1.40 7.38
CA VAL A 82 10.79 2.42 7.10
C VAL A 82 9.43 1.75 6.86
N SER A 83 9.40 0.66 6.09
CA SER A 83 8.17 -0.09 5.85
C SER A 83 7.57 -0.67 7.14
N GLU A 84 8.39 -1.18 8.06
CA GLU A 84 7.94 -1.69 9.37
C GLU A 84 7.41 -0.58 10.27
N LEU A 85 8.08 0.58 10.33
CA LEU A 85 7.62 1.77 11.05
C LEU A 85 6.20 2.17 10.60
N TRP A 86 5.98 2.22 9.27
CA TRP A 86 4.67 2.54 8.70
C TRP A 86 3.62 1.44 8.86
N ARG A 87 3.98 0.22 9.27
CA ARG A 87 3.00 -0.82 9.65
C ARG A 87 2.45 -0.53 11.04
N LYS A 88 3.30 -0.15 11.99
CA LYS A 88 2.94 0.23 13.37
C LYS A 88 2.47 1.70 13.48
N LYS A 89 1.41 2.08 12.77
CA LYS A 89 0.92 3.50 12.74
C LYS A 89 0.39 4.02 14.07
N GLN A 90 0.03 3.13 14.99
CA GLN A 90 -0.54 3.46 16.29
C GLN A 90 0.52 3.76 17.35
N SER A 91 1.80 3.50 17.08
CA SER A 91 2.87 3.88 18.00
C SER A 91 2.91 5.40 18.20
N ASP A 92 3.37 5.84 19.37
CA ASP A 92 3.33 7.26 19.73
C ASP A 92 4.18 8.12 18.78
N VAL A 93 5.34 7.62 18.36
CA VAL A 93 6.19 8.26 17.34
C VAL A 93 5.41 8.49 16.04
N MET A 94 4.75 7.45 15.52
CA MET A 94 4.01 7.56 14.25
C MET A 94 2.75 8.41 14.37
N ARG A 95 2.07 8.38 15.51
CA ARG A 95 0.90 9.22 15.78
C ARG A 95 1.30 10.68 15.88
N PHE A 96 2.38 11.00 16.59
CA PHE A 96 2.93 12.35 16.69
C PHE A 96 3.29 12.91 15.30
N MET A 97 4.08 12.17 14.52
CA MET A 97 4.46 12.58 13.16
C MET A 97 3.24 12.78 12.24
N GLN A 98 2.22 11.90 12.33
CA GLN A 98 1.01 12.04 11.54
C GLN A 98 0.16 13.24 11.98
N ARG A 99 0.11 13.59 13.28
CA ARG A 99 -0.63 14.77 13.76
C ARG A 99 -0.02 16.06 13.22
N VAL A 100 1.30 16.24 13.35
CA VAL A 100 2.02 17.42 12.84
C VAL A 100 1.83 17.56 11.33
N ARG A 101 2.00 16.47 10.57
CA ARG A 101 1.75 16.47 9.13
C ARG A 101 0.30 16.78 8.77
N CYS A 102 -0.66 16.24 9.51
CA CYS A 102 -2.07 16.49 9.25
C CYS A 102 -2.42 17.97 9.40
N TRP A 103 -1.85 18.62 10.43
CA TRP A 103 -2.01 20.06 10.64
C TRP A 103 -1.49 20.87 9.45
N GLU A 104 -0.27 20.60 8.96
CA GLU A 104 0.28 21.24 7.75
C GLU A 104 -0.65 21.05 6.54
N TYR A 105 -1.19 19.83 6.36
CA TYR A 105 -1.99 19.50 5.17
C TYR A 105 -3.37 20.16 5.17
N ARG A 106 -3.86 20.63 6.32
CA ARG A 106 -5.11 21.40 6.41
C ARG A 106 -4.94 22.81 5.86
N GLN A 107 -3.79 23.44 6.13
CA GLN A 107 -3.48 24.80 5.68
C GLN A 107 -3.24 24.87 4.17
N LEU A 108 -2.67 23.80 3.62
CA LEU A 108 -2.42 23.69 2.19
C LEU A 108 -3.70 23.51 1.34
N PRO A 109 -3.69 23.93 0.06
CA PRO A 109 -4.84 23.78 -0.82
C PRO A 109 -5.14 22.31 -1.15
N SER A 110 -6.29 22.07 -1.80
CA SER A 110 -6.79 20.70 -1.99
C SER A 110 -5.91 19.79 -2.84
N ILE A 111 -5.13 20.38 -3.76
CA ILE A 111 -4.18 19.70 -4.63
C ILE A 111 -2.88 20.51 -4.57
N VAL A 112 -1.80 19.88 -4.11
CA VAL A 112 -0.49 20.53 -3.95
C VAL A 112 0.59 19.66 -4.59
N ARG A 113 1.52 20.29 -5.29
CA ARG A 113 2.74 19.63 -5.77
C ARG A 113 3.70 19.45 -4.60
N VAL A 114 4.24 18.24 -4.44
CA VAL A 114 5.28 17.96 -3.45
C VAL A 114 6.60 17.73 -4.19
N THR A 115 7.71 18.24 -3.65
CA THR A 115 9.04 18.09 -4.25
C THR A 115 9.53 16.64 -4.17
N HIS A 116 9.36 16.00 -3.02
CA HIS A 116 9.79 14.63 -2.74
C HIS A 116 8.64 13.82 -2.12
N PRO A 117 8.57 12.49 -2.35
CA PRO A 117 7.54 11.67 -1.72
C PRO A 117 7.71 11.71 -0.20
N THR A 118 6.63 11.99 0.53
CA THR A 118 6.65 11.90 2.01
C THR A 118 6.95 10.47 2.47
N ARG A 119 6.61 9.49 1.63
CA ARG A 119 6.84 8.06 1.88
C ARG A 119 7.62 7.41 0.72
N PRO A 120 8.96 7.46 0.72
CA PRO A 120 9.78 6.96 -0.38
C PRO A 120 9.72 5.43 -0.55
N ASP A 121 9.61 4.65 0.54
CA ASP A 121 9.49 3.18 0.48
C ASP A 121 8.23 2.75 -0.29
N LYS A 122 7.10 3.42 -0.04
CA LYS A 122 5.85 3.12 -0.71
C LYS A 122 5.85 3.62 -2.13
N ALA A 123 6.31 4.85 -2.37
CA ALA A 123 6.37 5.43 -3.70
C ALA A 123 7.15 4.51 -4.65
N ARG A 124 8.33 4.02 -4.22
CA ARG A 124 9.16 3.08 -5.01
C ARG A 124 8.42 1.78 -5.32
N ARG A 125 7.71 1.19 -4.35
CA ARG A 125 6.90 -0.02 -4.56
C ARG A 125 5.77 0.19 -5.55
N MET A 126 5.25 1.42 -5.66
CA MET A 126 4.17 1.77 -6.58
C MET A 126 4.68 2.22 -7.97
N GLY A 127 5.99 2.27 -8.19
CA GLY A 127 6.62 2.57 -9.49
C GLY A 127 7.27 3.94 -9.61
N TYR A 128 7.39 4.72 -8.52
CA TYR A 128 8.14 5.98 -8.53
C TYR A 128 9.64 5.72 -8.66
N LYS A 129 10.30 6.56 -9.46
CA LYS A 129 11.76 6.66 -9.56
C LYS A 129 12.14 8.13 -9.42
N ALA A 130 13.21 8.41 -8.68
CA ALA A 130 13.75 9.75 -8.53
C ALA A 130 14.56 10.09 -9.79
N LYS A 131 13.86 10.42 -10.87
CA LYS A 131 14.42 10.94 -12.11
C LYS A 131 13.45 11.98 -12.68
N GLN A 132 13.94 12.83 -13.56
CA GLN A 132 13.10 13.86 -14.20
C GLN A 132 11.91 13.23 -14.93
N GLY A 133 10.78 13.95 -14.96
CA GLY A 133 9.52 13.50 -15.54
C GLY A 133 8.58 12.74 -14.58
N TYR A 134 9.02 12.38 -13.38
CA TYR A 134 8.12 11.95 -12.31
C TYR A 134 7.71 13.14 -11.44
N VAL A 135 6.42 13.23 -11.13
CA VAL A 135 5.88 14.29 -10.26
C VAL A 135 4.94 13.68 -9.24
N ILE A 136 4.94 14.23 -8.03
CA ILE A 136 4.05 13.79 -6.95
C ILE A 136 3.14 14.95 -6.55
N TYR A 137 1.86 14.64 -6.46
CA TYR A 137 0.86 15.57 -5.97
C TYR A 137 0.14 14.99 -4.75
N ARG A 138 0.02 15.82 -3.71
CA ARG A 138 -0.82 15.55 -2.54
C ARG A 138 -2.24 16.01 -2.86
N VAL A 139 -3.21 15.13 -2.61
CA VAL A 139 -4.63 15.37 -2.87
C VAL A 139 -5.45 15.03 -1.64
N ARG A 140 -6.30 15.96 -1.21
CA ARG A 140 -7.27 15.73 -0.13
C ARG A 140 -8.65 15.34 -0.69
N VAL A 141 -9.29 14.36 -0.04
CA VAL A 141 -10.64 13.89 -0.36
C VAL A 141 -11.48 13.84 0.91
N ARG A 142 -12.68 14.43 0.87
CA ARG A 142 -13.59 14.46 2.03
C ARG A 142 -14.00 13.04 2.45
N ARG A 143 -14.08 12.81 3.76
CA ARG A 143 -14.58 11.59 4.39
C ARG A 143 -16.11 11.55 4.31
N GLY A 144 -16.69 10.45 4.81
CA GLY A 144 -18.13 10.19 4.72
C GLY A 144 -18.57 9.44 3.46
N GLY A 145 -19.89 9.29 3.35
CA GLY A 145 -20.61 8.73 2.20
C GLY A 145 -20.93 9.79 1.15
N ARG A 146 -21.89 9.51 0.28
CA ARG A 146 -22.35 10.46 -0.74
C ARG A 146 -23.85 10.64 -0.59
N LYS A 147 -24.29 11.87 -0.32
CA LYS A 147 -25.70 12.25 -0.43
C LYS A 147 -26.13 12.22 -1.89
N ARG A 148 -27.33 11.71 -2.20
CA ARG A 148 -27.91 11.87 -3.53
C ARG A 148 -28.15 13.36 -3.81
N PRO A 149 -27.75 13.90 -4.97
CA PRO A 149 -28.04 15.28 -5.32
C PRO A 149 -29.52 15.39 -5.73
N VAL A 150 -30.39 15.64 -4.76
CA VAL A 150 -31.83 15.88 -4.98
C VAL A 150 -32.26 17.15 -4.26
N PRO A 151 -33.03 18.04 -4.91
CA PRO A 151 -33.61 19.20 -4.25
C PRO A 151 -34.45 18.77 -3.05
N LYS A 152 -34.25 19.42 -1.90
CA LYS A 152 -34.99 19.18 -0.64
C LYS A 152 -35.01 17.72 -0.13
N GLY A 153 -34.23 16.80 -0.72
CA GLY A 153 -34.29 15.38 -0.37
C GLY A 153 -35.48 14.62 -0.97
N ILE A 154 -36.26 15.24 -1.86
CA ILE A 154 -37.47 14.63 -2.43
C ILE A 154 -37.08 13.74 -3.61
N VAL A 155 -37.53 12.49 -3.58
CA VAL A 155 -37.34 11.51 -4.65
C VAL A 155 -38.68 10.92 -5.03
N TYR A 156 -39.10 11.11 -6.27
CA TYR A 156 -40.33 10.53 -6.80
C TYR A 156 -40.16 9.06 -7.20
N GLY A 157 -41.26 8.32 -7.19
CA GLY A 157 -41.33 6.92 -7.61
C GLY A 157 -41.29 5.91 -6.45
N LYS A 158 -40.92 4.67 -6.78
CA LYS A 158 -41.01 3.51 -5.88
C LYS A 158 -40.22 3.72 -4.56
N PRO A 159 -40.72 3.27 -3.40
CA PRO A 159 -40.07 3.43 -2.09
C PRO A 159 -38.61 2.96 -2.03
N THR A 160 -38.25 1.89 -2.76
CA THR A 160 -36.87 1.38 -2.83
C THR A 160 -35.85 2.45 -3.30
N ASN A 161 -36.29 3.41 -4.12
CA ASN A 161 -35.44 4.45 -4.66
C ASN A 161 -35.39 5.71 -3.79
N GLN A 162 -36.16 5.81 -2.70
CA GLN A 162 -36.29 7.06 -1.92
C GLN A 162 -35.10 7.33 -0.97
N GLY A 163 -34.11 6.42 -0.88
CA GLY A 163 -32.93 6.63 -0.04
C GLY A 163 -32.04 7.80 -0.49
N VAL A 164 -31.70 8.71 0.45
CA VAL A 164 -30.89 9.92 0.17
C VAL A 164 -29.52 9.92 0.87
N THR A 165 -29.47 9.67 2.19
CA THR A 165 -28.28 9.95 3.03
C THR A 165 -27.32 8.76 3.14
N GLN A 166 -27.83 7.54 3.31
CA GLN A 166 -27.00 6.36 3.64
C GLN A 166 -26.29 5.73 2.42
N LEU A 167 -26.38 6.36 1.25
CA LEU A 167 -25.76 5.87 0.03
C LEU A 167 -24.23 5.90 0.11
N LYS A 168 -23.61 4.80 -0.33
CA LYS A 168 -22.15 4.65 -0.42
C LYS A 168 -21.71 4.77 -1.88
N PHE A 169 -20.60 5.45 -2.09
CA PHE A 169 -20.07 5.60 -3.44
C PHE A 169 -19.38 4.31 -3.91
N GLN A 170 -19.63 3.87 -5.15
CA GLN A 170 -19.02 2.64 -5.67
C GLN A 170 -17.50 2.71 -5.78
N ARG A 171 -16.93 3.89 -6.04
CA ARG A 171 -15.49 4.08 -6.18
C ARG A 171 -14.85 4.38 -4.83
N SER A 172 -13.62 3.89 -4.63
CA SER A 172 -12.86 4.20 -3.42
C SER A 172 -12.40 5.67 -3.40
N LYS A 173 -12.24 6.25 -2.20
CA LYS A 173 -11.69 7.62 -2.03
C LYS A 173 -10.33 7.83 -2.68
N ARG A 174 -9.51 6.77 -2.74
CA ARG A 174 -8.23 6.76 -3.47
C ARG A 174 -8.42 6.94 -4.97
N SER A 175 -9.41 6.27 -5.57
CA SER A 175 -9.74 6.46 -7.00
C SER A 175 -10.27 7.86 -7.27
N VAL A 176 -11.03 8.45 -6.33
CA VAL A 176 -11.50 9.84 -6.43
C VAL A 176 -10.32 10.83 -6.35
N ALA A 177 -9.32 10.56 -5.52
CA ALA A 177 -8.10 11.37 -5.45
C ALA A 177 -7.33 11.35 -6.78
N GLU A 178 -7.15 10.16 -7.37
CA GLU A 178 -6.51 10.00 -8.69
C GLU A 178 -7.27 10.77 -9.79
N GLU A 179 -8.60 10.70 -9.81
CA GLU A 179 -9.44 11.45 -10.76
C GLU A 179 -9.34 12.96 -10.56
N ARG A 180 -9.33 13.46 -9.32
CA ARG A 180 -9.15 14.90 -9.03
C ARG A 180 -7.81 15.40 -9.54
N ALA A 181 -6.73 14.65 -9.32
CA ALA A 181 -5.41 14.97 -9.86
C ALA A 181 -5.40 14.94 -11.39
N GLY A 182 -5.89 13.87 -12.01
CA GLY A 182 -5.88 13.70 -13.46
C GLY A 182 -6.71 14.75 -14.20
N ARG A 183 -7.82 15.21 -13.62
CA ARG A 183 -8.62 16.32 -14.18
C ARG A 183 -7.91 17.67 -14.08
N LYS A 184 -7.25 17.95 -12.94
CA LYS A 184 -6.51 19.21 -12.76
C LYS A 184 -5.22 19.25 -13.59
N LEU A 185 -4.59 18.09 -13.81
CA LEU A 185 -3.30 17.93 -14.46
C LEU A 185 -3.45 17.13 -15.76
N GLY A 186 -4.19 17.67 -16.74
CA GLY A 186 -4.56 16.94 -17.96
C GLY A 186 -3.37 16.49 -18.83
N GLY A 187 -2.27 17.24 -18.82
CA GLY A 187 -1.05 16.88 -19.56
C GLY A 187 -0.30 15.67 -18.99
N LEU A 188 -0.44 15.42 -17.68
CA LEU A 188 0.27 14.35 -17.00
C LEU A 188 -0.51 13.03 -17.02
N LYS A 189 0.19 11.91 -16.86
CA LYS A 189 -0.40 10.57 -16.77
C LYS A 189 -0.31 10.04 -15.35
N VAL A 190 -1.45 9.65 -14.78
CA VAL A 190 -1.49 9.03 -13.44
C VAL A 190 -0.93 7.60 -13.52
N LEU A 191 0.16 7.36 -12.81
CA LEU A 191 0.76 6.03 -12.68
C LEU A 191 0.04 5.24 -11.58
N ASN A 192 0.06 5.77 -10.36
CA ASN A 192 -0.54 5.17 -9.17
C ASN A 192 -0.71 6.19 -8.04
N SER A 193 -1.21 5.75 -6.89
CA SER A 193 -1.32 6.58 -5.69
C SER A 193 -1.05 5.78 -4.42
N TYR A 194 -0.97 6.42 -3.27
CA TYR A 194 -0.97 5.75 -1.97
C TYR A 194 -1.56 6.65 -0.89
N TRP A 195 -2.03 6.01 0.19
CA TRP A 195 -2.54 6.70 1.36
C TRP A 195 -1.37 7.28 2.15
N LEU A 196 -1.53 8.51 2.63
CA LEU A 196 -0.53 9.21 3.41
C LEU A 196 -1.00 9.43 4.85
N ASN A 197 -2.16 10.06 5.02
CA ASN A 197 -2.68 10.45 6.32
C ASN A 197 -4.21 10.56 6.29
N GLU A 198 -4.84 10.62 7.45
CA GLU A 198 -6.27 10.91 7.57
C GLU A 198 -6.60 11.74 8.81
N ASP A 199 -7.62 12.58 8.63
CA ASP A 199 -8.23 13.42 9.66
C ASP A 199 -9.69 13.01 9.86
N SER A 200 -10.44 13.61 10.78
CA SER A 200 -11.89 13.41 10.90
C SER A 200 -12.64 13.73 9.59
N THR A 201 -12.25 14.81 8.92
CA THR A 201 -12.96 15.36 7.75
C THR A 201 -12.37 14.92 6.41
N TYR A 202 -11.05 14.70 6.33
CA TYR A 202 -10.36 14.43 5.05
C TYR A 202 -9.49 13.18 5.10
N LYS A 203 -9.25 12.57 3.94
CA LYS A 203 -8.18 11.60 3.70
C LYS A 203 -7.21 12.19 2.68
N TYR A 204 -5.93 12.01 2.95
CA TYR A 204 -4.85 12.52 2.11
C TYR A 204 -4.18 11.37 1.36
N PHE A 205 -3.97 11.59 0.06
CA PHE A 205 -3.29 10.66 -0.83
C PHE A 205 -2.18 11.38 -1.57
N GLU A 206 -1.08 10.69 -1.81
CA GLU A 206 -0.08 11.12 -2.79
C GLU A 206 -0.31 10.35 -4.09
N VAL A 207 -0.47 11.10 -5.17
CA VAL A 207 -0.66 10.58 -6.53
C VAL A 207 0.66 10.76 -7.26
N ILE A 208 1.16 9.66 -7.83
CA ILE A 208 2.35 9.63 -8.66
C ILE A 208 1.89 9.86 -10.10
N LEU A 209 2.36 10.95 -10.68
CA LEU A 209 2.14 11.30 -12.07
C LEU A 209 3.46 11.24 -12.84
N VAL A 210 3.33 11.04 -14.15
CA VAL A 210 4.44 10.97 -15.09
C VAL A 210 4.14 11.94 -16.22
N ASP A 211 5.15 12.70 -16.62
CA ASP A 211 5.12 13.53 -17.82
C ASP A 211 5.50 12.69 -19.06
N PRO A 212 4.56 12.43 -19.99
CA PRO A 212 4.86 11.67 -21.20
C PRO A 212 5.68 12.45 -22.25
N ALA A 213 5.78 13.78 -22.14
CA ALA A 213 6.55 14.60 -23.07
C ALA A 213 8.04 14.60 -22.74
N HIS A 214 8.41 14.29 -21.49
CA HIS A 214 9.79 14.36 -21.03
C HIS A 214 10.68 13.25 -21.62
N ALA A 215 11.86 13.61 -22.15
CA ALA A 215 12.78 12.68 -22.80
C ALA A 215 13.22 11.53 -21.88
N ALA A 216 13.48 11.79 -20.60
CA ALA A 216 13.90 10.75 -19.65
C ALA A 216 12.80 9.70 -19.35
N ILE A 217 11.53 9.99 -19.68
CA ILE A 217 10.44 9.03 -19.60
C ILE A 217 10.30 8.27 -20.92
N ARG A 218 10.37 8.98 -22.06
CA ARG A 218 10.26 8.39 -23.40
C ARG A 218 11.38 7.39 -23.68
N ASN A 219 12.60 7.71 -23.26
CA ASN A 219 13.79 6.90 -23.51
C ASN A 219 13.93 5.70 -22.55
N ASP A 220 13.19 5.66 -21.43
CA ASP A 220 13.29 4.55 -20.48
C ASP A 220 12.33 3.40 -20.86
N PRO A 221 12.85 2.22 -21.26
CA PRO A 221 12.05 1.10 -21.72
C PRO A 221 11.12 0.50 -20.65
N ARG A 222 11.34 0.81 -19.36
CA ARG A 222 10.51 0.28 -18.27
C ARG A 222 9.20 1.05 -18.10
N ILE A 223 9.16 2.32 -18.50
CA ILE A 223 8.00 3.21 -18.29
C ILE A 223 7.45 3.77 -19.60
N ASN A 224 8.20 3.73 -20.70
CA ASN A 224 7.80 4.27 -22.02
C ASN A 224 6.39 3.85 -22.47
N TRP A 225 5.90 2.68 -22.07
CA TRP A 225 4.54 2.22 -22.33
C TRP A 225 3.49 3.26 -21.94
N ILE A 226 3.71 4.07 -20.89
CA ILE A 226 2.75 5.09 -20.44
C ILE A 226 2.58 6.25 -21.43
N CYS A 227 3.57 6.47 -22.30
CA CYS A 227 3.55 7.53 -23.30
C CYS A 227 2.59 7.22 -24.47
N ASN A 228 2.25 5.94 -24.68
CA ASN A 228 1.34 5.55 -25.75
C ASN A 228 -0.05 6.18 -25.56
N PRO A 229 -0.73 6.61 -26.64
CA PRO A 229 -2.02 7.30 -26.54
C PRO A 229 -3.12 6.46 -25.88
N VAL A 230 -3.02 5.12 -25.95
CA VAL A 230 -3.93 4.17 -25.28
C VAL A 230 -3.97 4.37 -23.76
N HIS A 231 -2.93 4.94 -23.17
CA HIS A 231 -2.79 5.18 -21.72
C HIS A 231 -3.20 6.58 -21.27
N LYS A 232 -3.89 7.37 -22.10
CA LYS A 232 -4.54 8.62 -21.68
C LYS A 232 -5.62 8.35 -20.63
N HIS A 233 -5.71 9.20 -19.60
CA HIS A 233 -6.75 9.18 -18.55
C HIS A 233 -7.11 7.78 -17.99
N ARG A 234 -6.09 7.04 -17.54
CA ARG A 234 -6.26 5.69 -16.94
C ARG A 234 -7.07 5.73 -15.64
N GLU A 235 -6.96 6.83 -14.90
CA GLU A 235 -7.69 7.12 -13.68
C GLU A 235 -9.20 7.23 -13.92
N LEU A 236 -9.62 7.90 -15.00
CA LEU A 236 -11.05 8.04 -15.36
C LEU A 236 -11.65 6.71 -15.81
N ARG A 237 -10.88 5.89 -16.52
CA ARG A 237 -11.29 4.55 -16.99
C ARG A 237 -11.16 3.45 -15.93
N GLY A 238 -10.65 3.78 -14.74
CA GLY A 238 -10.46 2.82 -13.64
C GLY A 238 -9.44 1.72 -13.96
N LEU A 239 -8.34 2.07 -14.65
CA LEU A 239 -7.23 1.16 -14.97
C LEU A 239 -6.08 1.23 -13.97
N THR A 240 -6.11 2.20 -13.05
CA THR A 240 -5.18 2.29 -11.91
C THR A 240 -5.39 1.15 -10.91
N SER A 241 -4.46 0.98 -9.98
CA SER A 241 -4.55 -0.06 -8.95
C SER A 241 -5.78 0.12 -8.03
N ALA A 242 -6.19 1.36 -7.77
CA ALA A 242 -7.41 1.70 -7.05
C ALA A 242 -8.66 1.44 -7.92
N GLY A 243 -8.58 1.75 -9.21
CA GLY A 243 -9.64 1.49 -10.19
C GLY A 243 -9.97 0.01 -10.34
N LYS A 244 -8.93 -0.81 -10.56
CA LYS A 244 -9.06 -2.27 -10.67
C LYS A 244 -9.64 -2.91 -9.40
N LYS A 245 -9.38 -2.31 -8.21
CA LYS A 245 -9.93 -2.82 -6.93
C LYS A 245 -11.46 -2.70 -6.88
N TYR A 246 -12.02 -1.51 -7.15
CA TYR A 246 -13.48 -1.33 -7.05
C TYR A 246 -14.24 -2.08 -8.16
N ARG A 247 -13.59 -2.32 -9.31
CA ARG A 247 -14.15 -3.11 -10.42
C ARG A 247 -14.20 -4.61 -10.15
N GLY A 248 -13.69 -5.09 -9.00
CA GLY A 248 -13.60 -6.53 -8.70
C GLY A 248 -12.52 -7.28 -9.49
N LEU A 249 -11.58 -6.57 -10.12
CA LEU A 249 -10.57 -7.20 -10.99
C LEU A 249 -9.32 -7.70 -10.23
N ARG A 250 -9.26 -7.51 -8.91
CA ARG A 250 -8.17 -8.06 -8.09
C ARG A 250 -8.34 -9.55 -7.80
N GLY A 251 -9.58 -10.00 -7.58
CA GLY A 251 -9.89 -11.42 -7.44
C GLY A 251 -10.02 -12.09 -8.80
N LYS A 252 -9.70 -13.39 -8.86
CA LYS A 252 -9.93 -14.29 -10.01
C LYS A 252 -10.72 -15.52 -9.50
N GLY A 253 -11.27 -16.32 -10.41
CA GLY A 253 -12.04 -17.52 -10.06
C GLY A 253 -13.56 -17.32 -10.00
N HIS A 254 -14.26 -18.32 -9.49
CA HIS A 254 -15.73 -18.45 -9.50
C HIS A 254 -16.46 -17.22 -8.93
N LEU A 255 -15.97 -16.63 -7.83
CA LEU A 255 -16.55 -15.42 -7.22
C LEU A 255 -16.48 -14.17 -8.11
N ASN A 256 -15.60 -14.15 -9.12
CA ASN A 256 -15.33 -12.98 -9.96
C ASN A 256 -15.63 -13.22 -11.45
N HIS A 257 -16.40 -14.26 -11.80
CA HIS A 257 -16.72 -14.58 -13.20
C HIS A 257 -17.51 -13.45 -13.88
N LYS A 258 -18.48 -12.83 -13.18
CA LYS A 258 -19.28 -11.69 -13.69
C LYS A 258 -18.49 -10.37 -13.81
N ALA A 259 -17.25 -10.32 -13.32
CA ALA A 259 -16.44 -9.10 -13.35
C ALA A 259 -15.63 -8.94 -14.66
N ARG A 260 -15.43 -10.01 -15.44
CA ARG A 260 -14.56 -10.03 -16.62
C ARG A 260 -15.35 -10.33 -17.91
N PRO A 261 -15.08 -9.62 -19.03
CA PRO A 261 -14.06 -8.56 -19.20
C PRO A 261 -14.44 -7.22 -18.53
N SER A 262 -15.74 -6.97 -18.38
CA SER A 262 -16.30 -5.94 -17.50
C SER A 262 -17.72 -6.33 -17.11
N ARG A 263 -18.24 -5.86 -15.97
CA ARG A 263 -19.60 -6.21 -15.51
C ARG A 263 -20.69 -5.98 -16.57
N ARG A 264 -20.62 -4.86 -17.29
CA ARG A 264 -21.59 -4.53 -18.35
C ARG A 264 -21.39 -5.38 -19.60
N ALA A 265 -20.14 -5.66 -19.98
CA ALA A 265 -19.86 -6.51 -21.13
C ALA A 265 -20.34 -7.95 -20.91
N THR A 266 -20.16 -8.49 -19.69
CA THR A 266 -20.66 -9.82 -19.33
C THR A 266 -22.19 -9.84 -19.30
N TRP A 267 -22.82 -8.82 -18.72
CA TRP A 267 -24.28 -8.69 -18.76
C TRP A 267 -24.80 -8.62 -20.20
N LYS A 268 -24.19 -7.81 -21.07
CA LYS A 268 -24.57 -7.73 -22.49
C LYS A 268 -24.50 -9.10 -23.15
N ARG A 269 -23.37 -9.80 -23.04
CA ARG A 269 -23.19 -11.15 -23.62
C ARG A 269 -24.29 -12.13 -23.20
N ASN A 270 -24.66 -12.13 -21.91
CA ASN A 270 -25.62 -13.09 -21.37
C ASN A 270 -27.08 -12.76 -21.73
N ASN A 271 -27.38 -11.49 -22.04
CA ASN A 271 -28.73 -11.04 -22.40
C ASN A 271 -28.88 -10.82 -23.92
N THR A 272 -27.81 -10.99 -24.70
CA THR A 272 -27.87 -10.94 -26.16
C THR A 272 -28.55 -12.21 -26.67
N LEU A 273 -29.70 -12.07 -27.34
CA LEU A 273 -30.33 -13.15 -28.09
C LEU A 273 -29.42 -13.54 -29.27
N SER A 274 -29.01 -14.80 -29.32
CA SER A 274 -28.17 -15.33 -30.41
C SER A 274 -29.05 -15.99 -31.48
N LEU A 275 -29.26 -15.28 -32.58
CA LEU A 275 -29.99 -15.80 -33.75
C LEU A 275 -28.99 -16.31 -34.78
N ARG A 276 -28.71 -17.61 -34.75
CA ARG A 276 -27.86 -18.26 -35.74
C ARG A 276 -28.61 -18.45 -37.06
N ARG A 277 -27.89 -18.44 -38.18
CA ARG A 277 -28.45 -18.66 -39.53
C ARG A 277 -29.17 -20.01 -39.63
N TYR A 278 -28.56 -21.04 -39.04
CA TYR A 278 -29.12 -22.38 -38.89
C TYR A 278 -29.17 -22.70 -37.39
N ARG A 279 -30.28 -23.28 -36.94
CA ARG A 279 -30.49 -23.65 -35.54
C ARG A 279 -29.98 -25.05 -35.25
#